data_AF-A0A124IGW9-F1
#
_entry.id   AF-A0A124IGW9-F1
#
_cell.length_a   1.000
_cell.length_b   1.000
_cell.length_c   1.000
_cell.angle_alpha   90.00
_cell.angle_beta   90.00
_cell.angle_gamma   90.00
#
_symmetry.space_group_name_H-M   'P 1'
#
loop_
_entity.id
_entity.type
_entity.pdbx_description
1 polymer ?
#
loop_
_entity_poly.entity_id
_entity_poly.type
_entity_poly.pdbx_seq_one_letter_code
_entity_poly.pdbx_strand_id
1 'polypeptide(L)'
;MRQFAALVSVVLILMLFSFGSVAQTPQFKLGNEVLMEKYQHLLKGKKVGLITNQSGVNSQEVSLVDIFAQNSSIDLVALYSPEHGIDGIAKAGEYVESQIHPKLGIPVYSLYGQTRMPNESMLRDVDVLVFDMQDVGSRTYTYMSTLNYCMVAAQKYNKPIIVLDRPNPVGGVIVDGPVMEDPYITFVGVDNLAMAHGMTAGELALFFNRNIGVDLTVVTMEGWTRDMLWQDTGLNWVQTSPNIPDISSLFGYMATGIGEGTGVYQADKFKWIGGKDIDSNQYAALLNNAGLLGVTFIPENKGDAGGVRLNITNHNAFNPARTGFYALGYAFSIGNFKVPKSTANNVVMFDKIMGTNKVGQYLEQGLSPQEIEQRFAPGLNAFKAERQKYLIYGLQSGRGFILNTRDITVTVSGNPVIFDTPPYIDTNNRLMVPVRAITEAMGANVDWNSTNNVIRITRESETILLTIGSTSVSVNGNDLLMDTTPVIKNQRTFVPVRYVGEYFGAHVNWEPQLRQVIISH
;
A
#
# COMPACT_ATOMS: atom_id res chain seq x y z
N MET A 1 -35.05 50.14 -35.24
CA MET A 1 -35.22 49.16 -34.14
C MET A 1 -35.42 47.72 -34.65
N ARG A 2 -34.60 47.23 -35.60
CA ARG A 2 -34.66 45.81 -36.04
C ARG A 2 -33.30 45.16 -36.33
N GLN A 3 -32.18 45.89 -36.22
CA GLN A 3 -30.83 45.33 -36.44
C GLN A 3 -29.98 45.20 -35.16
N PHE A 4 -30.45 45.70 -34.01
CA PHE A 4 -29.75 45.56 -32.73
C PHE A 4 -30.20 44.33 -31.92
N ALA A 5 -31.33 43.70 -32.26
CA ALA A 5 -31.84 42.55 -31.53
C ALA A 5 -31.16 41.22 -31.93
N ALA A 6 -30.66 41.10 -33.16
CA ALA A 6 -30.05 39.85 -33.64
C ALA A 6 -28.62 39.64 -33.12
N LEU A 7 -27.87 40.71 -32.81
CA LEU A 7 -26.49 40.59 -32.33
C LEU A 7 -26.40 40.24 -30.84
N VAL A 8 -27.41 40.63 -30.04
CA VAL A 8 -27.47 40.30 -28.60
C VAL A 8 -27.86 38.83 -28.40
N SER A 9 -28.66 38.25 -29.28
CA SER A 9 -29.03 36.82 -29.20
C SER A 9 -27.90 35.86 -29.58
N VAL A 10 -26.99 36.24 -30.48
CA VAL A 10 -25.85 35.38 -30.86
C VAL A 10 -24.74 35.38 -29.80
N VAL A 11 -24.55 36.50 -29.09
CA VAL A 11 -23.58 36.57 -27.98
C VAL A 11 -24.09 35.84 -26.73
N LEU A 12 -25.41 35.84 -26.46
CA LEU A 12 -25.98 35.04 -25.37
C LEU A 12 -25.99 33.52 -25.63
N ILE A 13 -26.09 33.09 -26.89
CA ILE A 13 -26.03 31.67 -27.26
C ILE A 13 -24.59 31.13 -27.23
N LEU A 14 -23.58 31.97 -27.50
CA LEU A 14 -22.17 31.60 -27.38
C LEU A 14 -21.65 31.58 -25.92
N MET A 15 -22.36 32.20 -24.97
CA MET A 15 -22.06 32.08 -23.53
C MET A 15 -22.70 30.84 -22.86
N LEU A 16 -23.61 30.13 -23.54
CA LEU A 16 -24.28 28.94 -23.02
C LEU A 16 -23.58 27.61 -23.36
N PHE A 17 -22.46 27.64 -24.10
CA PHE A 17 -21.65 26.45 -24.42
C PHE A 17 -20.25 26.46 -23.79
N SER A 18 -20.10 27.16 -22.67
CA SER A 18 -18.99 26.90 -21.74
C SER A 18 -19.49 26.06 -20.57
N PHE A 19 -20.09 24.89 -20.86
CA PHE A 19 -20.01 23.78 -19.92
C PHE A 19 -18.55 23.34 -19.92
N GLY A 20 -17.73 24.07 -19.16
CA GLY A 20 -16.51 23.47 -18.65
C GLY A 20 -16.94 22.18 -18.00
N SER A 21 -16.51 21.05 -18.55
CA SER A 21 -16.51 19.81 -17.80
C SER A 21 -15.70 20.12 -16.55
N VAL A 22 -16.37 20.43 -15.45
CA VAL A 22 -15.75 20.31 -14.14
C VAL A 22 -15.35 18.85 -14.11
N ALA A 23 -14.08 18.58 -14.33
CA ALA A 23 -13.53 17.25 -14.16
C ALA A 23 -13.93 16.86 -12.74
N GLN A 24 -14.94 16.00 -12.63
CA GLN A 24 -15.43 15.55 -11.35
C GLN A 24 -14.23 14.85 -10.72
N THR A 25 -13.63 15.48 -9.70
CA THR A 25 -12.51 14.87 -8.98
C THR A 25 -12.96 13.45 -8.64
N PRO A 26 -12.23 12.41 -9.05
CA PRO A 26 -12.64 11.04 -8.78
C PRO A 26 -12.91 10.93 -7.28
N GLN A 27 -14.14 10.58 -6.90
CA GLN A 27 -14.50 10.40 -5.51
C GLN A 27 -13.62 9.29 -4.95
N PHE A 28 -12.80 9.61 -3.94
CA PHE A 28 -11.98 8.63 -3.26
C PHE A 28 -12.87 7.55 -2.64
N LYS A 29 -12.50 6.28 -2.84
CA LYS A 29 -13.22 5.12 -2.30
C LYS A 29 -12.25 4.09 -1.75
N LEU A 30 -12.59 3.54 -0.59
CA LEU A 30 -11.85 2.45 0.05
C LEU A 30 -12.05 1.12 -0.69
N GLY A 31 -11.13 0.17 -0.51
CA GLY A 31 -11.24 -1.16 -1.10
C GLY A 31 -12.53 -1.89 -0.67
N ASN A 32 -13.04 -1.64 0.54
CA ASN A 32 -14.30 -2.22 1.00
C ASN A 32 -15.53 -1.63 0.31
N GLU A 33 -15.53 -0.35 -0.05
CA GLU A 33 -16.59 0.27 -0.85
C GLU A 33 -16.53 -0.22 -2.30
N VAL A 34 -15.33 -0.32 -2.87
CA VAL A 34 -15.11 -0.86 -4.22
C VAL A 34 -15.57 -2.32 -4.30
N LEU A 35 -15.27 -3.13 -3.29
CA LEU A 35 -15.78 -4.50 -3.18
C LEU A 35 -17.32 -4.50 -3.21
N MET A 36 -17.95 -3.71 -2.36
CA MET A 36 -19.40 -3.69 -2.22
C MET A 36 -20.11 -3.10 -3.44
N GLU A 37 -19.49 -2.18 -4.18
CA GLU A 37 -20.11 -1.59 -5.36
C GLU A 37 -19.94 -2.47 -6.61
N LYS A 38 -18.76 -3.05 -6.81
CA LYS A 38 -18.37 -3.63 -8.11
C LYS A 38 -18.07 -5.13 -8.06
N TYR A 39 -17.71 -5.65 -6.89
CA TYR A 39 -17.06 -6.97 -6.78
C TYR A 39 -17.67 -7.89 -5.71
N GLN A 40 -18.91 -7.66 -5.28
CA GLN A 40 -19.61 -8.55 -4.33
C GLN A 40 -19.68 -10.01 -4.80
N HIS A 41 -19.64 -10.24 -6.12
CA HIS A 41 -19.63 -11.59 -6.70
C HIS A 41 -18.43 -12.43 -6.23
N LEU A 42 -17.34 -11.81 -5.76
CA LEU A 42 -16.21 -12.52 -5.18
C LEU A 42 -16.57 -13.28 -3.89
N LEU A 43 -17.63 -12.86 -3.18
CA LEU A 43 -18.07 -13.44 -1.91
C LEU A 43 -19.30 -14.33 -2.05
N LYS A 44 -20.02 -14.24 -3.16
CA LYS A 44 -21.30 -14.93 -3.34
C LYS A 44 -21.15 -16.44 -3.22
N GLY A 45 -21.92 -17.05 -2.32
CA GLY A 45 -21.96 -18.49 -2.10
C GLY A 45 -20.73 -19.06 -1.37
N LYS A 46 -19.88 -18.20 -0.79
CA LYS A 46 -18.71 -18.59 0.00
C LYS A 46 -18.94 -18.28 1.47
N LYS A 47 -18.44 -19.14 2.35
CA LYS A 47 -18.27 -18.86 3.77
C LYS A 47 -17.10 -17.91 4.00
N VAL A 48 -17.38 -16.72 4.48
CA VAL A 48 -16.42 -15.62 4.62
C VAL A 48 -15.87 -15.60 6.05
N GLY A 49 -14.55 -15.61 6.16
CA GLY A 49 -13.83 -15.26 7.39
C GLY A 49 -13.27 -13.85 7.29
N LEU A 50 -13.64 -12.95 8.20
CA LEU A 50 -13.23 -11.55 8.15
C LEU A 50 -12.14 -11.24 9.18
N ILE A 51 -10.96 -10.86 8.70
CA ILE A 51 -9.83 -10.37 9.50
C ILE A 51 -9.98 -8.86 9.62
N THR A 52 -10.39 -8.38 10.79
CA THR A 52 -10.73 -6.97 10.98
C THR A 52 -10.63 -6.52 12.44
N ASN A 53 -10.85 -5.23 12.67
CA ASN A 53 -10.97 -4.58 13.97
C ASN A 53 -11.87 -3.35 13.83
N GLN A 54 -11.87 -2.47 14.83
CA GLN A 54 -12.67 -1.25 14.87
C GLN A 54 -12.40 -0.27 13.73
N SER A 55 -11.24 -0.35 13.07
CA SER A 55 -10.90 0.51 11.93
C SER A 55 -11.44 0.00 10.59
N GLY A 56 -11.99 -1.23 10.56
CA GLY A 56 -12.62 -1.85 9.40
C GLY A 56 -13.99 -1.26 9.08
N VAL A 57 -14.03 0.05 8.76
CA VAL A 57 -15.26 0.80 8.43
C VAL A 57 -15.20 1.37 7.02
N ASN A 58 -16.35 1.71 6.42
CA ASN A 58 -16.43 2.46 5.16
C ASN A 58 -16.27 3.98 5.39
N SER A 59 -16.42 4.81 4.33
CA SER A 59 -16.28 6.28 4.46
C SER A 59 -17.36 6.95 5.31
N GLN A 60 -18.44 6.24 5.63
CA GLN A 60 -19.50 6.66 6.55
C GLN A 60 -19.34 6.07 7.96
N GLU A 61 -18.18 5.51 8.28
CA GLU A 61 -17.87 4.87 9.57
C GLU A 61 -18.75 3.66 9.93
N VAL A 62 -19.40 3.05 8.93
CA VAL A 62 -20.17 1.83 9.13
C VAL A 62 -19.21 0.64 9.10
N SER A 63 -19.24 -0.19 10.15
CA SER A 63 -18.43 -1.40 10.28
C SER A 63 -18.66 -2.39 9.14
N LEU A 64 -17.58 -2.93 8.58
CA LEU A 64 -17.66 -3.98 7.57
C LEU A 64 -18.27 -5.27 8.13
N VAL A 65 -18.12 -5.53 9.43
CA VAL A 65 -18.81 -6.62 10.12
C VAL A 65 -20.33 -6.44 9.99
N ASP A 66 -20.82 -5.22 10.25
CA ASP A 66 -22.25 -4.91 10.15
C ASP A 66 -22.74 -4.91 8.70
N ILE A 67 -21.94 -4.39 7.76
CA ILE A 67 -22.24 -4.41 6.32
C ILE A 67 -22.40 -5.85 5.82
N PHE A 68 -21.48 -6.74 6.19
CA PHE A 68 -21.56 -8.16 5.80
C PHE A 68 -22.73 -8.86 6.48
N ALA A 69 -22.94 -8.64 7.79
CA ALA A 69 -24.03 -9.27 8.53
C ALA A 69 -25.43 -8.84 8.03
N GLN A 70 -25.58 -7.62 7.52
CA GLN A 70 -26.85 -7.11 6.98
C GLN A 70 -27.09 -7.53 5.52
N ASN A 71 -26.08 -8.05 4.82
CA ASN A 71 -26.19 -8.48 3.44
C ASN A 71 -26.42 -9.99 3.33
N SER A 72 -27.66 -10.39 3.06
CA SER A 72 -28.06 -11.81 2.96
C SER A 72 -27.37 -12.60 1.83
N SER A 73 -26.64 -11.94 0.93
CA SER A 73 -25.84 -12.61 -0.11
C SER A 73 -24.42 -12.99 0.35
N ILE A 74 -24.02 -12.60 1.57
CA ILE A 74 -22.71 -12.85 2.16
C ILE A 74 -22.89 -13.74 3.39
N ASP A 75 -22.21 -14.89 3.40
CA ASP A 75 -22.25 -15.84 4.53
C ASP A 75 -21.04 -15.59 5.45
N LEU A 76 -21.14 -14.62 6.36
CA LEU A 76 -20.08 -14.31 7.33
C LEU A 76 -20.09 -15.33 8.47
N VAL A 77 -19.04 -16.16 8.57
CA VAL A 77 -19.01 -17.30 9.50
C VAL A 77 -17.97 -17.19 10.62
N ALA A 78 -16.99 -16.29 10.50
CA ALA A 78 -15.95 -16.10 11.52
C ALA A 78 -15.32 -14.70 11.44
N LEU A 79 -14.88 -14.19 12.59
CA LEU A 79 -14.05 -13.00 12.71
C LEU A 79 -12.67 -13.37 13.24
N TYR A 80 -11.64 -12.63 12.82
CA TYR A 80 -10.27 -12.77 13.28
C TYR A 80 -9.74 -11.39 13.70
N SER A 81 -9.47 -11.20 14.98
CA SER A 81 -9.02 -9.91 15.51
C SER A 81 -7.50 -9.89 15.76
N PRO A 82 -6.82 -8.77 15.50
CA PRO A 82 -5.38 -8.62 15.73
C PRO A 82 -5.08 -8.24 17.19
N GLU A 83 -3.90 -7.67 17.41
CA GLU A 83 -3.57 -6.89 18.61
C GLU A 83 -4.63 -5.82 18.89
N HIS A 84 -4.95 -5.60 20.18
CA HIS A 84 -6.02 -4.71 20.68
C HIS A 84 -7.46 -5.25 20.57
N GLY A 85 -7.68 -6.41 19.94
CA GLY A 85 -8.99 -7.03 19.83
C GLY A 85 -9.88 -6.46 18.72
N ILE A 86 -11.13 -6.92 18.66
CA ILE A 86 -12.08 -6.53 17.60
C ILE A 86 -12.58 -5.08 17.75
N ASP A 87 -12.56 -4.55 18.97
CA ASP A 87 -12.99 -3.20 19.35
C ASP A 87 -11.82 -2.20 19.51
N GLY A 88 -10.58 -2.69 19.53
CA GLY A 88 -9.37 -1.86 19.64
C GLY A 88 -9.11 -1.26 21.01
N ILE A 89 -9.75 -1.79 22.06
CA ILE A 89 -9.72 -1.20 23.40
C ILE A 89 -8.60 -1.81 24.27
N ALA A 90 -8.20 -3.06 24.01
CA ALA A 90 -7.18 -3.74 24.82
C ALA A 90 -5.81 -3.06 24.70
N LYS A 91 -5.03 -3.03 25.79
CA LYS A 91 -3.72 -2.35 25.83
C LYS A 91 -2.69 -3.07 24.97
N ALA A 92 -1.63 -2.36 24.58
CA ALA A 92 -0.49 -2.97 23.87
C ALA A 92 0.12 -4.09 24.73
N GLY A 93 0.35 -5.25 24.13
CA GLY A 93 0.82 -6.45 24.83
C GLY A 93 -0.23 -7.20 25.67
N GLU A 94 -1.48 -6.71 25.76
CA GLU A 94 -2.55 -7.39 26.49
C GLU A 94 -3.11 -8.58 25.70
N TYR A 95 -3.39 -9.69 26.38
CA TYR A 95 -3.99 -10.87 25.77
C TYR A 95 -5.51 -10.71 25.71
N VAL A 96 -6.08 -10.90 24.51
CA VAL A 96 -7.53 -10.98 24.29
C VAL A 96 -7.86 -12.43 23.95
N GLU A 97 -8.83 -13.03 24.65
CA GLU A 97 -9.27 -14.41 24.38
C GLU A 97 -10.21 -14.49 23.18
N SER A 98 -10.27 -15.66 22.56
CA SER A 98 -11.29 -15.94 21.54
C SER A 98 -12.67 -16.03 22.18
N GLN A 99 -13.70 -15.56 21.50
CA GLN A 99 -15.07 -15.48 22.03
C GLN A 99 -16.11 -15.74 20.95
N ILE A 100 -17.40 -15.79 21.34
CA ILE A 100 -18.52 -15.80 20.40
C ILE A 100 -19.07 -14.38 20.27
N HIS A 101 -19.27 -13.91 19.04
CA HIS A 101 -19.83 -12.59 18.79
C HIS A 101 -21.26 -12.52 19.33
N PRO A 102 -21.57 -11.64 20.29
CA PRO A 102 -22.81 -11.72 21.07
C PRO A 102 -24.07 -11.51 20.22
N LYS A 103 -23.98 -10.74 19.13
CA LYS A 103 -25.11 -10.47 18.23
C LYS A 103 -25.21 -11.44 17.05
N LEU A 104 -24.08 -12.00 16.61
CA LEU A 104 -24.01 -12.77 15.36
C LEU A 104 -23.93 -14.27 15.61
N GLY A 105 -23.56 -14.70 16.81
CA GLY A 105 -23.41 -16.13 17.15
C GLY A 105 -22.23 -16.81 16.48
N ILE A 106 -21.34 -16.07 15.80
CA ILE A 106 -20.16 -16.59 15.11
C ILE A 106 -18.89 -16.46 15.98
N PRO A 107 -17.87 -17.31 15.80
CA PRO A 107 -16.60 -17.18 16.50
C PRO A 107 -15.85 -15.90 16.14
N VAL A 108 -15.19 -15.32 17.15
CA VAL A 108 -14.20 -14.25 17.06
C VAL A 108 -12.88 -14.81 17.58
N TYR A 109 -11.99 -15.16 16.67
CA TYR A 109 -10.67 -15.71 17.00
C TYR A 109 -9.67 -14.58 17.26
N SER A 110 -9.02 -14.60 18.41
CA SER A 110 -7.92 -13.70 18.71
C SER A 110 -6.63 -14.20 18.05
N LEU A 111 -6.03 -13.35 17.23
CA LEU A 111 -4.71 -13.57 16.60
C LEU A 111 -3.62 -12.80 17.35
N TYR A 112 -3.77 -12.67 18.67
CA TYR A 112 -2.77 -12.09 19.55
C TYR A 112 -2.60 -12.93 20.83
N GLY A 113 -1.37 -13.02 21.34
CA GLY A 113 -1.02 -13.87 22.50
C GLY A 113 -0.68 -15.30 22.11
N GLN A 114 -1.46 -16.29 22.58
CA GLN A 114 -1.16 -17.72 22.39
C GLN A 114 -1.03 -18.12 20.91
N THR A 115 -1.83 -17.49 20.05
CA THR A 115 -1.83 -17.73 18.61
C THR A 115 -1.79 -16.39 17.90
N ARG A 116 -0.85 -16.22 16.96
CA ARG A 116 -0.78 -15.05 16.06
C ARG A 116 -1.07 -15.39 14.60
N MET A 117 -1.11 -16.68 14.28
CA MET A 117 -1.33 -17.22 12.95
C MET A 117 -2.52 -18.18 13.03
N PRO A 118 -3.57 -18.01 12.21
CA PRO A 118 -4.71 -18.92 12.21
C PRO A 118 -4.26 -20.39 12.04
N ASN A 119 -4.83 -21.29 12.83
CA ASN A 119 -4.60 -22.72 12.69
C ASN A 119 -5.68 -23.37 11.82
N GLU A 120 -5.51 -24.66 11.49
CA GLU A 120 -6.46 -25.40 10.65
C GLU A 120 -7.90 -25.39 11.18
N SER A 121 -8.10 -25.56 12.49
CA SER A 121 -9.44 -25.55 13.09
C SER A 121 -10.14 -24.20 12.95
N MET A 122 -9.40 -23.10 13.03
CA MET A 122 -9.94 -21.75 12.86
C MET A 122 -10.35 -21.47 11.41
N LEU A 123 -9.77 -22.15 10.42
CA LEU A 123 -10.04 -21.93 8.98
C LEU A 123 -10.91 -23.02 8.35
N ARG A 124 -11.28 -24.06 9.10
CA ARG A 124 -11.97 -25.25 8.57
C ARG A 124 -13.25 -24.89 7.82
N ASP A 125 -14.08 -24.05 8.43
CA ASP A 125 -15.39 -23.67 7.92
C ASP A 125 -15.38 -22.38 7.08
N VAL A 126 -14.20 -21.87 6.73
CA VAL A 126 -14.04 -20.66 5.89
C VAL A 126 -13.63 -21.05 4.48
N ASP A 127 -14.32 -20.52 3.47
CA ASP A 127 -13.98 -20.70 2.06
C ASP A 127 -13.06 -19.59 1.54
N VAL A 128 -13.17 -18.38 2.08
CA VAL A 128 -12.34 -17.22 1.72
C VAL A 128 -12.09 -16.33 2.92
N LEU A 129 -10.84 -15.89 3.08
CA LEU A 129 -10.49 -14.86 4.05
C LEU A 129 -10.59 -13.48 3.40
N VAL A 130 -11.13 -12.51 4.14
CA VAL A 130 -11.16 -11.09 3.76
C VAL A 130 -10.40 -10.30 4.80
N PHE A 131 -9.47 -9.44 4.39
CA PHE A 131 -8.71 -8.56 5.28
C PHE A 131 -9.16 -7.11 5.08
N ASP A 132 -9.55 -6.44 6.17
CA ASP A 132 -9.93 -5.02 6.18
C ASP A 132 -9.56 -4.34 7.49
N MET A 133 -8.39 -3.68 7.56
CA MET A 133 -7.90 -2.93 8.72
C MET A 133 -6.99 -1.77 8.32
N GLN A 134 -7.12 -0.64 9.01
CA GLN A 134 -6.29 0.54 8.79
C GLN A 134 -4.94 0.40 9.51
N ASP A 135 -3.86 0.44 8.73
CA ASP A 135 -2.47 0.50 9.23
C ASP A 135 -2.01 1.96 9.44
N VAL A 136 -0.77 2.16 9.90
CA VAL A 136 -0.15 3.46 10.19
C VAL A 136 1.07 3.79 9.32
N GLY A 137 1.46 2.91 8.39
CA GLY A 137 2.59 3.11 7.49
C GLY A 137 3.96 2.82 8.12
N SER A 138 3.99 2.07 9.23
CA SER A 138 5.22 1.67 9.93
C SER A 138 5.36 0.16 9.98
N ARG A 139 6.57 -0.34 9.70
CA ARG A 139 6.91 -1.78 9.83
C ARG A 139 6.60 -2.34 11.22
N THR A 140 6.73 -1.52 12.26
CA THR A 140 6.58 -1.97 13.66
C THR A 140 5.13 -2.04 14.12
N TYR A 141 4.19 -1.60 13.30
CA TYR A 141 2.77 -1.72 13.59
C TYR A 141 2.24 -3.07 13.11
N THR A 142 1.76 -3.89 14.05
CA THR A 142 1.65 -5.34 13.88
C THR A 142 0.46 -5.80 13.05
N TYR A 143 -0.38 -4.89 12.54
CA TYR A 143 -1.53 -5.26 11.71
C TYR A 143 -1.10 -5.85 10.36
N MET A 144 -0.03 -5.34 9.77
CA MET A 144 0.57 -5.92 8.57
C MET A 144 1.29 -7.25 8.84
N SER A 145 1.80 -7.45 10.07
CA SER A 145 2.28 -8.76 10.53
C SER A 145 1.13 -9.77 10.66
N THR A 146 -0.03 -9.35 11.16
CA THR A 146 -1.25 -10.18 11.17
C THR A 146 -1.67 -10.56 9.75
N LEU A 147 -1.67 -9.60 8.80
CA LEU A 147 -1.93 -9.89 7.38
C LEU A 147 -0.98 -10.97 6.85
N ASN A 148 0.33 -10.79 7.04
CA ASN A 148 1.34 -11.76 6.59
C ASN A 148 1.09 -13.16 7.18
N TYR A 149 0.86 -13.26 8.49
CA TYR A 149 0.62 -14.56 9.14
C TYR A 149 -0.69 -15.20 8.66
N CYS A 150 -1.73 -14.42 8.43
CA CYS A 150 -2.97 -14.89 7.81
C CYS A 150 -2.73 -15.39 6.38
N MET A 151 -1.90 -14.71 5.58
CA MET A 151 -1.54 -15.15 4.24
C MET A 151 -0.74 -16.46 4.25
N VAL A 152 0.21 -16.62 5.18
CA VAL A 152 0.95 -17.89 5.36
C VAL A 152 0.01 -19.03 5.74
N ALA A 153 -0.91 -18.80 6.70
CA ALA A 153 -1.91 -19.80 7.07
C ALA A 153 -2.85 -20.13 5.91
N ALA A 154 -3.32 -19.11 5.20
CA ALA A 154 -4.21 -19.25 4.05
C ALA A 154 -3.55 -20.08 2.95
N GLN A 155 -2.27 -19.84 2.64
CA GLN A 155 -1.51 -20.66 1.70
C GLN A 155 -1.40 -22.11 2.19
N LYS A 156 -1.03 -22.32 3.46
CA LYS A 156 -0.85 -23.64 4.04
C LYS A 156 -2.12 -24.48 3.99
N TYR A 157 -3.27 -23.86 4.21
CA TYR A 157 -4.58 -24.54 4.27
C TYR A 157 -5.45 -24.32 3.03
N ASN A 158 -4.83 -23.89 1.91
CA ASN A 158 -5.47 -23.69 0.61
C ASN A 158 -6.73 -22.80 0.66
N LYS A 159 -6.66 -21.69 1.41
CA LYS A 159 -7.71 -20.69 1.48
C LYS A 159 -7.31 -19.48 0.61
N PRO A 160 -8.16 -19.04 -0.33
CA PRO A 160 -7.97 -17.74 -0.98
C PRO A 160 -8.10 -16.61 0.05
N ILE A 161 -7.38 -15.52 -0.19
CA ILE A 161 -7.45 -14.31 0.63
C ILE A 161 -7.71 -13.08 -0.24
N ILE A 162 -8.65 -12.25 0.18
CA ILE A 162 -9.01 -10.98 -0.44
C ILE A 162 -8.56 -9.85 0.49
N VAL A 163 -7.69 -8.97 0.04
CA VAL A 163 -7.25 -7.78 0.78
C VAL A 163 -8.01 -6.58 0.25
N LEU A 164 -8.78 -5.93 1.13
CA LEU A 164 -9.48 -4.70 0.84
C LEU A 164 -8.51 -3.56 1.14
N ASP A 165 -8.02 -2.92 0.08
CA ASP A 165 -6.92 -1.99 0.23
C ASP A 165 -7.34 -0.71 0.96
N ARG A 166 -6.39 -0.13 1.69
CA ARG A 166 -6.56 1.08 2.50
C ARG A 166 -5.35 2.01 2.36
N PRO A 167 -5.52 3.34 2.54
CA PRO A 167 -4.44 4.29 2.41
C PRO A 167 -3.30 3.97 3.37
N ASN A 168 -2.06 4.14 2.89
CA ASN A 168 -0.96 4.42 3.82
C ASN A 168 -1.15 5.85 4.33
N PRO A 169 -1.41 6.07 5.62
CA PRO A 169 -1.89 7.38 6.09
C PRO A 169 -0.78 8.43 6.18
N VAL A 170 0.49 8.03 6.09
CA VAL A 170 1.65 8.92 5.92
C VAL A 170 2.12 9.02 4.46
N GLY A 171 1.29 8.54 3.52
CA GLY A 171 1.54 8.57 2.09
C GLY A 171 2.40 7.41 1.56
N GLY A 172 2.50 7.32 0.24
CA GLY A 172 3.29 6.34 -0.49
C GLY A 172 4.66 6.83 -0.96
N VAL A 173 4.99 8.12 -0.76
CA VAL A 173 6.24 8.73 -1.23
C VAL A 173 7.39 8.52 -0.24
N ILE A 174 7.14 8.66 1.05
CA ILE A 174 8.18 8.57 2.08
C ILE A 174 8.56 7.10 2.30
N VAL A 175 9.83 6.79 2.10
CA VAL A 175 10.42 5.49 2.36
C VAL A 175 11.77 5.68 3.03
N ASP A 176 11.86 5.28 4.29
CA ASP A 176 13.02 5.63 5.10
C ASP A 176 13.26 4.69 6.29
N GLY A 177 14.45 4.83 6.86
CA GLY A 177 14.93 4.05 8.00
C GLY A 177 15.61 2.73 7.63
N PRO A 178 16.18 2.05 8.64
CA PRO A 178 16.89 0.78 8.48
C PRO A 178 15.93 -0.31 8.00
N VAL A 179 16.44 -1.12 7.09
CA VAL A 179 15.74 -2.27 6.53
C VAL A 179 15.95 -3.47 7.44
N MET A 180 14.89 -4.26 7.62
CA MET A 180 14.92 -5.47 8.45
C MET A 180 15.86 -6.51 7.87
N GLU A 181 16.71 -7.09 8.72
CA GLU A 181 17.63 -8.18 8.39
C GLU A 181 17.14 -9.50 9.00
N ASP A 182 17.38 -10.63 8.31
CA ASP A 182 16.83 -11.95 8.66
C ASP A 182 16.93 -12.35 10.14
N PRO A 183 18.06 -12.13 10.85
CA PRO A 183 18.17 -12.50 12.27
C PRO A 183 17.22 -11.74 13.21
N TYR A 184 16.61 -10.65 12.74
CA TYR A 184 15.76 -9.75 13.52
C TYR A 184 14.28 -9.84 13.12
N ILE A 185 13.93 -10.66 12.12
CA ILE A 185 12.55 -10.89 11.70
C ILE A 185 11.76 -11.49 12.85
N THR A 186 10.67 -10.81 13.22
CA THR A 186 9.76 -11.21 14.31
C THR A 186 8.35 -10.71 14.03
N PHE A 187 7.41 -10.86 14.97
CA PHE A 187 6.05 -10.33 14.78
C PHE A 187 5.97 -8.79 14.70
N VAL A 188 6.99 -8.06 15.14
CA VAL A 188 7.07 -6.59 14.96
C VAL A 188 7.78 -6.18 13.66
N GLY A 189 8.01 -7.15 12.77
CA GLY A 189 8.53 -6.93 11.42
C GLY A 189 8.81 -8.27 10.76
N VAL A 190 7.91 -8.68 9.88
CA VAL A 190 7.77 -10.05 9.34
C VAL A 190 8.50 -10.29 8.02
N ASP A 191 9.13 -9.25 7.47
CA ASP A 191 9.80 -9.28 6.18
C ASP A 191 10.86 -8.16 6.10
N ASN A 192 11.65 -8.11 5.03
CA ASN A 192 12.73 -7.14 4.78
C ASN A 192 12.23 -5.71 4.46
N LEU A 193 11.29 -5.19 5.26
CA LEU A 193 10.73 -3.85 5.09
C LEU A 193 11.66 -2.76 5.67
N ALA A 194 11.70 -1.59 5.03
CA ALA A 194 12.14 -0.36 5.68
C ALA A 194 11.17 0.04 6.80
N MET A 195 11.63 0.87 7.76
CA MET A 195 10.80 1.31 8.89
C MET A 195 9.55 2.07 8.41
N ALA A 196 9.73 3.13 7.62
CA ALA A 196 8.67 3.69 6.80
C ALA A 196 8.72 2.99 5.45
N HIS A 197 7.80 2.04 5.23
CA HIS A 197 7.78 1.21 4.01
C HIS A 197 7.10 1.91 2.83
N GLY A 198 6.22 2.89 3.10
CA GLY A 198 5.52 3.71 2.11
C GLY A 198 4.63 2.93 1.15
N MET A 199 4.04 1.82 1.58
CA MET A 199 3.15 0.96 0.78
C MET A 199 1.79 0.83 1.44
N THR A 200 0.73 0.63 0.65
CA THR A 200 -0.63 0.31 1.16
C THR A 200 -0.72 -1.12 1.70
N ALA A 201 -1.85 -1.50 2.30
CA ALA A 201 -2.07 -2.88 2.77
C ALA A 201 -2.08 -3.87 1.60
N GLY A 202 -2.67 -3.49 0.46
CA GLY A 202 -2.68 -4.26 -0.79
C GLY A 202 -1.30 -4.39 -1.42
N GLU A 203 -0.53 -3.31 -1.50
CA GLU A 203 0.86 -3.34 -1.97
C GLU A 203 1.75 -4.22 -1.07
N LEU A 204 1.56 -4.13 0.27
CA LEU A 204 2.24 -5.01 1.22
C LEU A 204 1.83 -6.48 1.06
N ALA A 205 0.55 -6.76 0.81
CA ALA A 205 0.10 -8.12 0.52
C ALA A 205 0.83 -8.68 -0.71
N LEU A 206 0.91 -7.92 -1.81
CA LEU A 206 1.66 -8.32 -3.00
C LEU A 206 3.15 -8.53 -2.68
N PHE A 207 3.74 -7.63 -1.91
CA PHE A 207 5.15 -7.73 -1.48
C PHE A 207 5.40 -9.01 -0.69
N PHE A 208 4.59 -9.30 0.34
CA PHE A 208 4.70 -10.54 1.12
C PHE A 208 4.46 -11.77 0.25
N ASN A 209 3.54 -11.69 -0.72
CA ASN A 209 3.19 -12.83 -1.55
C ASN A 209 4.33 -13.33 -2.43
N ARG A 210 5.39 -12.53 -2.66
CA ARG A 210 6.59 -12.95 -3.39
C ARG A 210 7.25 -14.20 -2.79
N ASN A 211 7.12 -14.38 -1.46
CA ASN A 211 7.66 -15.52 -0.73
C ASN A 211 6.58 -16.51 -0.26
N ILE A 212 5.31 -16.10 -0.22
CA ILE A 212 4.21 -16.93 0.31
C ILE A 212 3.53 -17.74 -0.80
N GLY A 213 3.14 -17.10 -1.91
CA GLY A 213 2.42 -17.75 -3.01
C GLY A 213 0.98 -18.17 -2.67
N VAL A 214 0.26 -17.41 -1.84
CA VAL A 214 -1.17 -17.59 -1.59
C VAL A 214 -1.99 -17.15 -2.80
N ASP A 215 -3.19 -17.72 -2.96
CA ASP A 215 -4.23 -17.20 -3.87
C ASP A 215 -4.74 -15.85 -3.36
N LEU A 216 -4.02 -14.80 -3.72
CA LEU A 216 -4.27 -13.42 -3.29
C LEU A 216 -5.07 -12.67 -4.35
N THR A 217 -6.13 -12.02 -3.88
CA THR A 217 -6.86 -10.97 -4.59
C THR A 217 -6.74 -9.67 -3.80
N VAL A 218 -6.37 -8.57 -4.46
CA VAL A 218 -6.40 -7.22 -3.88
C VAL A 218 -7.52 -6.43 -4.55
N VAL A 219 -8.43 -5.87 -3.75
CA VAL A 219 -9.43 -4.91 -4.22
C VAL A 219 -8.86 -3.52 -3.98
N THR A 220 -8.46 -2.84 -5.05
CA THR A 220 -7.77 -1.55 -4.96
C THR A 220 -8.75 -0.43 -4.61
N MET A 221 -8.22 0.65 -4.04
CA MET A 221 -8.94 1.90 -3.86
C MET A 221 -9.23 2.60 -5.21
N GLU A 222 -10.17 3.55 -5.21
CA GLU A 222 -10.31 4.53 -6.29
C GLU A 222 -9.84 5.90 -5.80
N GLY A 223 -9.19 6.68 -6.67
CA GLY A 223 -8.83 8.06 -6.37
C GLY A 223 -7.61 8.27 -5.46
N TRP A 224 -7.07 7.23 -4.82
CA TRP A 224 -5.83 7.36 -4.04
C TRP A 224 -4.59 7.50 -4.94
N THR A 225 -3.71 8.42 -4.58
CA THR A 225 -2.37 8.58 -5.18
C THR A 225 -1.30 8.57 -4.10
N ARG A 226 -0.05 8.28 -4.48
CA ARG A 226 1.04 8.11 -3.50
C ARG A 226 1.34 9.36 -2.68
N ASP A 227 1.07 10.55 -3.22
CA ASP A 227 1.30 11.83 -2.59
C ASP A 227 0.17 12.24 -1.61
N MET A 228 -0.96 11.51 -1.59
CA MET A 228 -2.01 11.75 -0.61
C MET A 228 -1.58 11.25 0.78
N LEU A 229 -1.71 12.14 1.76
CA LEU A 229 -1.75 11.80 3.17
C LEU A 229 -3.17 11.45 3.60
N TRP A 230 -3.34 10.98 4.85
CA TRP A 230 -4.68 10.67 5.37
C TRP A 230 -5.65 11.85 5.22
N GLN A 231 -5.21 13.06 5.54
CA GLN A 231 -6.03 14.27 5.49
C GLN A 231 -6.58 14.56 4.09
N ASP A 232 -5.85 14.18 3.03
CA ASP A 232 -6.24 14.44 1.64
C ASP A 232 -7.36 13.49 1.18
N THR A 233 -7.56 12.36 1.87
CA THR A 233 -8.64 11.40 1.58
C THR A 233 -10.03 11.93 1.93
N GLY A 234 -10.10 12.93 2.83
CA GLY A 234 -11.35 13.43 3.40
C GLY A 234 -12.02 12.48 4.41
N LEU A 235 -11.37 11.36 4.78
CA LEU A 235 -11.88 10.41 5.76
C LEU A 235 -11.62 10.86 7.20
N ASN A 236 -12.55 10.54 8.10
CA ASN A 236 -12.33 10.65 9.53
C ASN A 236 -11.35 9.58 10.02
N TRP A 237 -10.46 9.95 10.94
CA TRP A 237 -9.55 9.00 11.56
C TRP A 237 -10.28 8.20 12.63
N VAL A 238 -10.38 6.88 12.41
CA VAL A 238 -10.79 5.94 13.46
C VAL A 238 -9.56 5.51 14.22
N GLN A 239 -9.60 5.62 15.55
CA GLN A 239 -8.51 5.20 16.44
C GLN A 239 -8.05 3.78 16.10
N THR A 240 -6.76 3.61 15.77
CA THR A 240 -6.20 2.30 15.43
C THR A 240 -5.64 1.57 16.65
N SER A 241 -5.24 2.28 17.71
CA SER A 241 -4.86 1.69 19.01
C SER A 241 -5.03 2.70 20.13
N PRO A 242 -5.02 2.28 21.42
CA PRO A 242 -5.13 3.22 22.54
C PRO A 242 -4.07 4.33 22.58
N ASN A 243 -2.93 4.13 21.90
CA ASN A 243 -1.87 5.13 21.79
C ASN A 243 -1.85 5.90 20.46
N ILE A 244 -2.74 5.57 19.51
CA ILE A 244 -2.91 6.31 18.25
C ILE A 244 -4.40 6.72 18.11
N PRO A 245 -4.89 7.58 19.01
CA PRO A 245 -6.27 8.07 18.98
C PRO A 245 -6.55 9.04 17.83
N ASP A 246 -5.52 9.73 17.32
CA ASP A 246 -5.66 10.82 16.37
C ASP A 246 -4.50 10.87 15.37
N ILE A 247 -4.69 11.65 14.29
CA ILE A 247 -3.73 11.84 13.21
C ILE A 247 -2.39 12.39 13.73
N SER A 248 -2.40 13.27 14.73
CA SER A 248 -1.15 13.79 15.32
C SER A 248 -0.33 12.67 15.98
N SER A 249 -1.00 11.75 16.68
CA SER A 249 -0.38 10.58 17.31
C SER A 249 0.17 9.62 16.24
N LEU A 250 -0.56 9.46 15.13
CA LEU A 250 -0.12 8.67 13.98
C LEU A 250 1.23 9.18 13.43
N PHE A 251 1.32 10.46 13.09
CA PHE A 251 2.56 11.02 12.54
C PHE A 251 3.70 11.03 13.57
N GLY A 252 3.37 11.14 14.86
CA GLY A 252 4.34 11.05 15.96
C GLY A 252 4.91 9.64 16.19
N TYR A 253 4.23 8.58 15.74
CA TYR A 253 4.55 7.19 16.08
C TYR A 253 5.99 6.81 15.75
N MET A 254 6.42 6.92 14.48
CA MET A 254 7.80 6.62 14.10
C MET A 254 8.78 7.71 14.56
N ALA A 255 8.30 8.94 14.77
CA ALA A 255 9.14 10.07 15.16
C ALA A 255 9.55 10.04 16.65
N THR A 256 8.83 9.28 17.48
CA THR A 256 9.06 9.23 18.93
C THR A 256 9.16 7.82 19.51
N GLY A 257 8.59 6.81 18.82
CA GLY A 257 8.40 5.46 19.35
C GLY A 257 9.55 4.47 19.16
N ILE A 258 10.75 4.92 18.81
CA ILE A 258 11.85 4.03 18.39
C ILE A 258 12.93 3.76 19.46
N GLY A 259 12.80 4.34 20.65
CA GLY A 259 13.81 4.28 21.72
C GLY A 259 13.66 3.12 22.72
N GLU A 260 12.78 2.15 22.48
CA GLU A 260 12.39 1.12 23.46
C GLU A 260 13.59 0.45 24.14
N GLY A 261 13.61 0.47 25.48
CA GLY A 261 14.66 -0.12 26.31
C GLY A 261 15.95 0.72 26.46
N THR A 262 16.10 1.83 25.73
CA THR A 262 17.31 2.68 25.81
C THR A 262 17.31 3.69 26.96
N GLY A 263 16.11 4.01 27.47
CA GLY A 263 15.88 5.16 28.36
C GLY A 263 15.38 6.42 27.64
N VAL A 264 15.42 6.45 26.30
CA VAL A 264 14.70 7.43 25.47
C VAL A 264 13.32 6.86 25.17
N TYR A 265 12.26 7.62 25.46
CA TYR A 265 10.88 7.14 25.35
C TYR A 265 9.92 8.23 24.86
N GLN A 266 8.76 7.79 24.39
CA GLN A 266 7.66 8.65 23.98
C GLN A 266 6.67 8.93 25.12
N ALA A 267 6.00 10.08 25.07
CA ALA A 267 4.87 10.39 25.93
C ALA A 267 3.76 11.10 25.15
N ASP A 268 2.61 11.30 25.82
CA ASP A 268 1.44 12.00 25.29
C ASP A 268 0.96 11.47 23.93
N LYS A 269 0.92 10.13 23.80
CA LYS A 269 0.46 9.45 22.59
C LYS A 269 1.35 9.81 21.39
N PHE A 270 2.66 9.61 21.55
CA PHE A 270 3.69 9.88 20.54
C PHE A 270 3.89 11.36 20.16
N LYS A 271 3.41 12.31 20.98
CA LYS A 271 3.56 13.76 20.73
C LYS A 271 4.77 14.38 21.43
N TRP A 272 5.45 13.61 22.28
CA TRP A 272 6.64 14.01 23.01
C TRP A 272 7.68 12.89 22.98
N ILE A 273 8.97 13.24 22.95
CA ILE A 273 10.11 12.32 23.09
C ILE A 273 11.16 12.92 24.02
N GLY A 274 11.74 12.09 24.87
CA GLY A 274 12.80 12.51 25.77
C GLY A 274 13.30 11.38 26.64
N GLY A 275 14.00 11.73 27.71
CA GLY A 275 14.63 10.78 28.60
C GLY A 275 15.14 11.48 29.85
N LYS A 276 15.54 10.68 30.83
CA LYS A 276 16.07 11.19 32.10
C LYS A 276 17.32 12.05 31.86
N ASP A 277 17.42 13.16 32.58
CA ASP A 277 18.58 14.06 32.61
C ASP A 277 18.97 14.70 31.26
N ILE A 278 18.09 14.69 30.25
CA ILE A 278 18.28 15.47 29.01
C ILE A 278 18.07 16.97 29.31
N ASP A 279 18.95 17.84 28.80
CA ASP A 279 18.65 19.27 28.71
C ASP A 279 17.69 19.54 27.53
N SER A 280 16.44 19.88 27.84
CA SER A 280 15.40 20.11 26.84
C SER A 280 15.72 21.25 25.87
N ASN A 281 16.35 22.34 26.35
CA ASN A 281 16.67 23.48 25.49
C ASN A 281 17.78 23.13 24.51
N GLN A 282 18.83 22.44 24.99
CA GLN A 282 19.90 21.93 24.14
C GLN A 282 19.35 20.94 23.11
N TYR A 283 18.48 20.02 23.55
CA TYR A 283 17.90 19.00 22.67
C TYR A 283 17.01 19.60 21.58
N ALA A 284 16.13 20.54 21.94
CA ALA A 284 15.32 21.28 20.99
C ALA A 284 16.18 22.09 20.00
N ALA A 285 17.25 22.73 20.47
CA ALA A 285 18.16 23.49 19.61
C ALA A 285 18.88 22.59 18.59
N LEU A 286 19.36 21.41 18.99
CA LEU A 286 19.97 20.44 18.08
C LEU A 286 18.98 20.01 16.99
N LEU A 287 17.77 19.62 17.38
CA LEU A 287 16.76 19.14 16.45
C LEU A 287 16.26 20.23 15.49
N ASN A 288 16.00 21.44 15.98
CA ASN A 288 15.57 22.57 15.14
C ASN A 288 16.66 23.02 14.16
N ASN A 289 17.94 22.83 14.50
CA ASN A 289 19.07 23.16 13.61
C ASN A 289 19.44 22.02 12.64
N ALA A 290 18.79 20.86 12.72
CA ALA A 290 19.16 19.68 11.94
C ALA A 290 18.63 19.66 10.50
N GLY A 291 17.84 20.67 10.10
CA GLY A 291 17.26 20.76 8.76
C GLY A 291 16.12 19.76 8.50
N LEU A 292 15.42 19.33 9.56
CA LEU A 292 14.22 18.50 9.44
C LEU A 292 13.05 19.37 8.96
N LEU A 293 12.47 19.02 7.82
CA LEU A 293 11.37 19.79 7.21
C LEU A 293 10.03 19.43 7.85
N GLY A 294 9.12 20.40 7.88
CA GLY A 294 7.74 20.21 8.31
C GLY A 294 7.54 19.96 9.80
N VAL A 295 8.57 20.15 10.63
CA VAL A 295 8.50 19.97 12.08
C VAL A 295 9.35 21.00 12.81
N THR A 296 8.88 21.38 13.99
CA THR A 296 9.64 22.14 14.99
C THR A 296 9.53 21.42 16.33
N PHE A 297 10.53 21.64 17.19
CA PHE A 297 10.64 20.97 18.48
C PHE A 297 10.60 22.00 19.60
N ILE A 298 9.64 21.84 20.51
CA ILE A 298 9.44 22.74 21.64
C ILE A 298 10.03 22.06 22.88
N PRO A 299 11.00 22.68 23.59
CA PRO A 299 11.58 22.09 24.79
C PRO A 299 10.50 21.91 25.87
N GLU A 300 10.41 20.72 26.45
CA GLU A 300 9.41 20.42 27.47
C GLU A 300 9.90 19.32 28.42
N ASN A 301 9.92 19.62 29.73
CA ASN A 301 10.26 18.66 30.78
C ASN A 301 9.01 17.91 31.25
N LYS A 302 9.19 16.64 31.65
CA LYS A 302 8.20 15.80 32.33
C LYS A 302 8.83 15.16 33.56
N GLY A 303 8.65 15.78 34.72
CA GLY A 303 9.29 15.33 35.96
C GLY A 303 10.81 15.50 35.89
N ASP A 304 11.56 14.43 36.14
CA ASP A 304 13.02 14.39 36.01
C ASP A 304 13.50 14.08 34.58
N ALA A 305 12.58 13.90 33.63
CA ALA A 305 12.90 13.73 32.22
C ALA A 305 12.84 15.06 31.47
N GLY A 306 13.89 15.36 30.70
CA GLY A 306 13.88 16.40 29.68
C GLY A 306 13.55 15.82 28.31
N GLY A 307 13.06 16.66 27.40
CA GLY A 307 12.64 16.24 26.09
C GLY A 307 12.07 17.36 25.24
N VAL A 308 11.40 16.96 24.18
CA VAL A 308 10.77 17.88 23.23
C VAL A 308 9.38 17.42 22.85
N ARG A 309 8.48 18.38 22.71
CA ARG A 309 7.19 18.21 22.04
C ARG A 309 7.34 18.42 20.55
N LEU A 310 6.74 17.53 19.78
CA LEU A 310 6.68 17.65 18.32
C LEU A 310 5.59 18.65 17.94
N ASN A 311 5.94 19.62 17.13
CA ASN A 311 5.00 20.51 16.46
C ASN A 311 5.17 20.37 14.94
N ILE A 312 4.31 19.54 14.33
CA ILE A 312 4.32 19.29 12.89
C ILE A 312 3.69 20.49 12.17
N THR A 313 4.52 21.25 11.45
CA THR A 313 4.13 22.49 10.77
C THR A 313 3.71 22.27 9.32
N ASN A 314 4.16 21.19 8.70
CA ASN A 314 3.77 20.80 7.34
C ASN A 314 3.85 19.28 7.17
N HIS A 315 2.71 18.62 7.12
CA HIS A 315 2.63 17.16 7.02
C HIS A 315 3.23 16.61 5.70
N ASN A 316 3.10 17.33 4.58
CA ASN A 316 3.64 16.88 3.29
C ASN A 316 5.17 16.90 3.24
N ALA A 317 5.80 17.78 4.02
CA ALA A 317 7.26 17.86 4.10
C ALA A 317 7.84 17.00 5.25
N PHE A 318 6.98 16.55 6.17
CA PHE A 318 7.40 15.87 7.39
C PHE A 318 7.73 14.39 7.13
N ASN A 319 8.98 14.00 7.43
CA ASN A 319 9.40 12.61 7.38
C ASN A 319 9.48 12.02 8.80
N PRO A 320 8.50 11.18 9.22
CA PRO A 320 8.40 10.71 10.59
C PRO A 320 9.53 9.74 10.97
N ALA A 321 9.93 8.82 10.09
CA ALA A 321 11.01 7.88 10.37
C ALA A 321 12.36 8.60 10.51
N ARG A 322 12.70 9.48 9.56
CA ARG A 322 13.91 10.32 9.63
C ARG A 322 13.98 11.16 10.89
N THR A 323 12.85 11.79 11.25
CA THR A 323 12.74 12.58 12.48
C THR A 323 13.05 11.73 13.72
N GLY A 324 12.51 10.50 13.78
CA GLY A 324 12.78 9.57 14.88
C GLY A 324 14.26 9.25 15.03
N PHE A 325 14.97 8.99 13.93
CA PHE A 325 16.42 8.74 13.97
C PHE A 325 17.22 9.93 14.48
N TYR A 326 16.85 11.14 14.09
CA TYR A 326 17.52 12.35 14.54
C TYR A 326 17.25 12.61 16.02
N ALA A 327 16.01 12.44 16.45
CA ALA A 327 15.63 12.51 17.86
C ALA A 327 16.45 11.51 18.69
N LEU A 328 16.44 10.23 18.33
CA LEU A 328 17.20 9.21 19.04
C LEU A 328 18.70 9.48 19.04
N GLY A 329 19.30 9.79 17.89
CA GLY A 329 20.73 10.05 17.77
C GLY A 329 21.19 11.26 18.57
N TYR A 330 20.45 12.38 18.53
CA TYR A 330 20.79 13.54 19.33
C TYR A 330 20.56 13.32 20.83
N ALA A 331 19.52 12.58 21.22
CA ALA A 331 19.34 12.18 22.61
C ALA A 331 20.56 11.39 23.13
N PHE A 332 21.08 10.44 22.36
CA PHE A 332 22.32 9.72 22.70
C PHE A 332 23.58 10.60 22.70
N SER A 333 23.62 11.67 21.89
CA SER A 333 24.77 12.58 21.84
C SER A 333 24.91 13.50 23.06
N ILE A 334 23.81 13.78 23.77
CA ILE A 334 23.78 14.69 24.92
C ILE A 334 23.40 14.02 26.24
N GLY A 335 22.76 12.85 26.18
CA GLY A 335 22.33 12.09 27.34
C GLY A 335 23.22 10.88 27.62
N ASN A 336 23.02 10.26 28.79
CA ASN A 336 23.75 9.06 29.21
C ASN A 336 22.86 7.81 29.09
N PHE A 337 22.61 7.39 27.85
CA PHE A 337 21.76 6.23 27.54
C PHE A 337 22.57 4.97 27.26
N LYS A 338 21.93 3.80 27.39
CA LYS A 338 22.54 2.51 27.10
C LYS A 338 21.74 1.79 26.02
N VAL A 339 22.44 1.22 25.06
CA VAL A 339 21.81 0.40 24.02
C VAL A 339 21.56 -1.01 24.55
N PRO A 340 20.30 -1.50 24.57
CA PRO A 340 20.01 -2.91 24.86
C PRO A 340 20.71 -3.83 23.86
N LYS A 341 21.22 -4.98 24.31
CA LYS A 341 21.96 -5.92 23.45
C LYS A 341 21.21 -7.22 23.24
N SER A 342 21.02 -7.59 21.98
CA SER A 342 20.61 -8.94 21.63
C SER A 342 21.67 -9.97 21.99
N THR A 343 21.22 -11.19 22.25
CA THR A 343 22.05 -12.39 22.48
C THR A 343 21.68 -13.45 21.45
N ALA A 344 22.45 -14.55 21.38
CA ALA A 344 22.14 -15.67 20.49
C ALA A 344 20.73 -16.27 20.70
N ASN A 345 20.17 -16.16 21.91
CA ASN A 345 18.89 -16.77 22.27
C ASN A 345 17.75 -15.76 22.43
N ASN A 346 18.02 -14.46 22.36
CA ASN A 346 17.01 -13.43 22.58
C ASN A 346 17.37 -12.13 21.86
N VAL A 347 16.48 -11.69 20.97
CA VAL A 347 16.55 -10.39 20.31
C VAL A 347 15.79 -9.36 21.14
N VAL A 348 16.46 -8.30 21.58
CA VAL A 348 15.85 -7.23 22.39
C VAL A 348 14.90 -6.39 21.54
N MET A 349 13.92 -5.74 22.19
CA MET A 349 12.91 -4.97 21.46
C MET A 349 13.50 -3.83 20.62
N PHE A 350 14.55 -3.17 21.10
CA PHE A 350 15.28 -2.16 20.34
C PHE A 350 15.75 -2.68 18.97
N ASP A 351 16.46 -3.81 18.96
CA ASP A 351 16.96 -4.41 17.72
C ASP A 351 15.82 -4.94 16.83
N LYS A 352 14.71 -5.43 17.42
CA LYS A 352 13.50 -5.81 16.66
C LYS A 352 12.87 -4.60 15.96
N ILE A 353 12.75 -3.46 16.67
CA ILE A 353 12.20 -2.21 16.13
C ILE A 353 13.12 -1.65 15.05
N MET A 354 14.43 -1.67 15.25
CA MET A 354 15.42 -1.22 14.26
C MET A 354 15.56 -2.20 13.09
N GLY A 355 15.26 -3.47 13.31
CA GLY A 355 15.42 -4.55 12.34
C GLY A 355 16.89 -4.94 12.12
N THR A 356 17.79 -4.48 12.99
CA THR A 356 19.22 -4.76 12.99
C THR A 356 19.83 -4.32 14.32
N ASN A 357 20.93 -4.92 14.75
CA ASN A 357 21.72 -4.41 15.89
C ASN A 357 22.66 -3.25 15.51
N LYS A 358 22.85 -2.99 14.21
CA LYS A 358 23.83 -2.02 13.71
C LYS A 358 23.53 -0.60 14.19
N VAL A 359 22.26 -0.20 14.23
CA VAL A 359 21.87 1.14 14.72
C VAL A 359 22.36 1.36 16.14
N GLY A 360 22.19 0.37 17.03
CA GLY A 360 22.69 0.43 18.38
C GLY A 360 24.21 0.54 18.46
N GLN A 361 24.95 -0.17 17.60
CA GLN A 361 26.40 -0.06 17.51
C GLN A 361 26.85 1.33 17.04
N TYR A 362 26.12 1.94 16.10
CA TYR A 362 26.44 3.28 15.61
C TYR A 362 26.20 4.37 16.68
N LEU A 363 25.15 4.23 17.48
CA LEU A 363 24.88 5.13 18.61
C LEU A 363 26.00 5.06 19.65
N GLU A 364 26.49 3.86 19.99
CA GLU A 364 27.62 3.71 20.91
C GLU A 364 28.96 4.22 20.37
N GLN A 365 29.13 4.21 19.04
CA GLN A 365 30.28 4.82 18.37
C GLN A 365 30.20 6.36 18.35
N GLY A 366 29.08 6.94 18.77
CA GLY A 366 28.86 8.38 18.74
C GLY A 366 28.70 8.94 17.33
N LEU A 367 28.24 8.12 16.37
CA LEU A 367 27.95 8.59 15.03
C LEU A 367 26.79 9.60 15.04
N SER A 368 26.91 10.65 14.24
CA SER A 368 25.83 11.60 14.01
C SER A 368 24.63 10.95 13.30
N PRO A 369 23.40 11.47 13.43
CA PRO A 369 22.25 10.97 12.69
C PRO A 369 22.49 10.90 11.17
N GLN A 370 23.18 11.90 10.60
CA GLN A 370 23.54 11.97 9.19
C GLN A 370 24.45 10.81 8.76
N GLU A 371 25.43 10.45 9.60
CA GLU A 371 26.30 9.30 9.34
C GLU A 371 25.52 7.99 9.44
N ILE A 372 24.63 7.85 10.42
CA ILE A 372 23.77 6.66 10.58
C ILE A 372 22.89 6.48 9.33
N GLU A 373 22.28 7.55 8.81
CA GLU A 373 21.53 7.54 7.55
C GLU A 373 22.35 7.00 6.39
N GLN A 374 23.58 7.50 6.22
CA GLN A 374 24.48 7.05 5.17
C GLN A 374 24.83 5.56 5.30
N ARG A 375 24.91 5.02 6.53
CA ARG A 375 25.21 3.60 6.76
C ARG A 375 24.09 2.67 6.32
N PHE A 376 22.82 3.05 6.51
CA PHE A 376 21.69 2.21 6.08
C PHE A 376 21.17 2.52 4.68
N ALA A 377 21.58 3.63 4.07
CA ALA A 377 21.15 4.05 2.74
C ALA A 377 21.28 2.97 1.64
N PRO A 378 22.35 2.14 1.57
CA PRO A 378 22.44 1.09 0.57
C PRO A 378 21.30 0.06 0.67
N GLY A 379 20.99 -0.41 1.90
CA GLY A 379 19.88 -1.34 2.14
C GLY A 379 18.53 -0.71 1.83
N LEU A 380 18.34 0.54 2.24
CA LEU A 380 17.13 1.31 1.93
C LEU A 380 16.92 1.49 0.42
N ASN A 381 17.98 1.78 -0.34
CA ASN A 381 17.91 1.90 -1.79
C ASN A 381 17.58 0.58 -2.48
N ALA A 382 18.12 -0.55 -1.98
CA ALA A 382 17.75 -1.88 -2.47
C ALA A 382 16.26 -2.17 -2.22
N PHE A 383 15.75 -1.87 -1.02
CA PHE A 383 14.32 -2.01 -0.71
C PHE A 383 13.45 -1.11 -1.60
N LYS A 384 13.83 0.16 -1.78
CA LYS A 384 13.13 1.11 -2.68
C LYS A 384 13.02 0.60 -4.11
N ALA A 385 14.05 -0.10 -4.60
CA ALA A 385 14.05 -0.71 -5.93
C ALA A 385 13.18 -1.98 -5.97
N GLU A 386 13.31 -2.87 -4.99
CA GLU A 386 12.52 -4.10 -4.91
C GLU A 386 11.02 -3.81 -4.86
N ARG A 387 10.61 -2.86 -4.02
CA ARG A 387 9.19 -2.57 -3.80
C ARG A 387 8.45 -2.08 -5.06
N GLN A 388 9.17 -1.49 -6.03
CA GLN A 388 8.54 -0.93 -7.25
C GLN A 388 7.68 -1.95 -8.00
N LYS A 389 8.06 -3.23 -7.94
CA LYS A 389 7.34 -4.33 -8.58
C LYS A 389 5.94 -4.53 -8.02
N TYR A 390 5.72 -4.15 -6.76
CA TYR A 390 4.50 -4.44 -6.01
C TYR A 390 3.61 -3.22 -5.84
N LEU A 391 4.02 -2.06 -6.38
CA LEU A 391 3.24 -0.84 -6.29
C LEU A 391 2.03 -0.90 -7.23
N ILE A 392 0.89 -0.49 -6.70
CA ILE A 392 -0.40 -0.46 -7.40
C ILE A 392 -0.71 0.95 -7.90
N TYR A 393 -0.30 1.96 -7.12
CA TYR A 393 -0.69 3.36 -7.35
C TYR A 393 0.51 4.21 -7.74
N GLY A 394 0.29 5.09 -8.73
CA GLY A 394 1.23 6.13 -9.17
C GLY A 394 0.92 7.52 -8.60
N LEU A 395 1.50 8.55 -9.22
CA LEU A 395 1.20 9.97 -8.93
C LEU A 395 -0.06 10.48 -9.65
N GLN A 396 -0.66 9.65 -10.52
CA GLN A 396 -1.94 9.92 -11.15
C GLN A 396 -3.00 9.01 -10.55
N SER A 397 -4.22 9.55 -10.37
CA SER A 397 -5.32 8.82 -9.75
C SER A 397 -5.80 7.66 -10.64
N GLY A 398 -5.80 6.46 -10.07
CA GLY A 398 -6.33 5.26 -10.72
C GLY A 398 -7.85 5.17 -10.66
N ARG A 399 -8.45 4.45 -11.63
CA ARG A 399 -9.83 3.96 -11.57
C ARG A 399 -9.76 2.58 -10.91
N GLY A 400 -10.35 2.40 -9.73
CA GLY A 400 -10.14 1.18 -8.95
C GLY A 400 -10.50 -0.10 -9.71
N PHE A 401 -9.74 -1.15 -9.43
CA PHE A 401 -9.76 -2.42 -10.13
C PHE A 401 -9.36 -3.56 -9.18
N ILE A 402 -9.29 -4.79 -9.68
CA ILE A 402 -8.82 -5.94 -8.92
C ILE A 402 -7.47 -6.40 -9.48
N LEU A 403 -6.55 -6.73 -8.58
CA LEU A 403 -5.37 -7.53 -8.87
C LEU A 403 -5.55 -8.92 -8.27
N ASN A 404 -5.75 -9.93 -9.11
CA ASN A 404 -5.64 -11.33 -8.69
C ASN A 404 -4.28 -11.86 -9.14
N THR A 405 -3.50 -12.39 -8.20
CA THR A 405 -2.15 -12.92 -8.48
C THR A 405 -2.12 -14.16 -9.39
N ARG A 406 -3.28 -14.78 -9.66
CA ARG A 406 -3.46 -15.82 -10.69
C ARG A 406 -3.79 -15.23 -12.07
N ASP A 407 -4.36 -14.04 -12.11
CA ASP A 407 -4.69 -13.38 -13.36
C ASP A 407 -3.45 -12.71 -13.94
N ILE A 408 -3.44 -12.56 -15.26
CA ILE A 408 -2.36 -11.82 -15.91
C ILE A 408 -2.73 -10.36 -15.91
N THR A 409 -1.87 -9.52 -15.33
CA THR A 409 -2.07 -8.07 -15.24
C THR A 409 -1.09 -7.35 -16.15
N VAL A 410 -1.46 -6.15 -16.63
CA VAL A 410 -0.60 -5.34 -17.50
C VAL A 410 -0.59 -3.92 -16.95
N THR A 411 0.59 -3.30 -16.83
CA THR A 411 0.74 -1.89 -16.50
C THR A 411 1.46 -1.16 -17.64
N VAL A 412 1.03 0.07 -17.94
CA VAL A 412 1.68 0.99 -18.88
C VAL A 412 2.05 2.26 -18.12
N SER A 413 3.33 2.58 -18.06
CA SER A 413 3.87 3.72 -17.32
C SER A 413 3.41 3.76 -15.84
N GLY A 414 3.34 2.57 -15.21
CA GLY A 414 2.86 2.40 -13.83
C GLY A 414 1.34 2.38 -13.68
N ASN A 415 0.56 2.65 -14.73
CA ASN A 415 -0.89 2.61 -14.69
C ASN A 415 -1.42 1.23 -15.13
N PRO A 416 -2.33 0.61 -14.37
CA PRO A 416 -2.91 -0.69 -14.68
C PRO A 416 -3.88 -0.60 -15.86
N VAL A 417 -3.76 -1.56 -16.79
CA VAL A 417 -4.64 -1.71 -17.94
C VAL A 417 -5.77 -2.67 -17.59
N ILE A 418 -7.00 -2.15 -17.59
CA ILE A 418 -8.19 -2.96 -17.33
C ILE A 418 -8.66 -3.59 -18.64
N PHE A 419 -8.81 -4.92 -18.63
CA PHE A 419 -9.31 -5.68 -19.77
C PHE A 419 -10.75 -6.12 -19.55
N ASP A 420 -11.59 -5.98 -20.57
CA ASP A 420 -12.95 -6.51 -20.58
C ASP A 420 -12.98 -8.04 -20.85
N THR A 421 -11.89 -8.59 -21.38
CA THR A 421 -11.64 -10.02 -21.51
C THR A 421 -10.23 -10.33 -21.03
N PRO A 422 -10.02 -11.34 -20.15
CA PRO A 422 -8.70 -11.59 -19.57
C PRO A 422 -7.61 -11.83 -20.63
N PRO A 423 -6.42 -11.23 -20.45
CA PRO A 423 -5.27 -11.57 -21.26
C PRO A 423 -4.79 -13.00 -20.93
N TYR A 424 -4.05 -13.63 -21.85
CA TYR A 424 -3.61 -15.01 -21.69
C TYR A 424 -2.25 -15.26 -22.34
N ILE A 425 -1.50 -16.25 -21.84
CA ILE A 425 -0.27 -16.72 -22.49
C ILE A 425 -0.63 -17.76 -23.54
N ASP A 426 -0.18 -17.56 -24.77
CA ASP A 426 -0.39 -18.50 -25.86
C ASP A 426 0.58 -19.69 -25.84
N THR A 427 0.50 -20.56 -26.85
CA THR A 427 1.37 -21.74 -26.98
C THR A 427 2.83 -21.40 -27.29
N ASN A 428 3.12 -20.18 -27.74
CA ASN A 428 4.48 -19.69 -28.01
C ASN A 428 5.06 -18.93 -26.80
N ASN A 429 4.42 -19.03 -25.64
CA ASN A 429 4.80 -18.33 -24.41
C ASN A 429 4.82 -16.79 -24.59
N ARG A 430 3.85 -16.27 -25.34
CA ARG A 430 3.63 -14.82 -25.54
C ARG A 430 2.35 -14.39 -24.86
N LEU A 431 2.41 -13.25 -24.16
CA LEU A 431 1.23 -12.64 -23.56
C LEU A 431 0.39 -11.98 -24.65
N MET A 432 -0.83 -12.49 -24.80
CA MET A 432 -1.87 -12.01 -25.68
C MET A 432 -2.82 -11.10 -24.91
N VAL A 433 -2.96 -9.86 -25.37
CA VAL A 433 -3.82 -8.83 -24.74
C VAL A 433 -4.88 -8.33 -25.71
N PRO A 434 -6.10 -7.98 -25.25
CA PRO A 434 -7.06 -7.25 -26.06
C PRO A 434 -6.46 -5.95 -26.59
N VAL A 435 -6.42 -5.81 -27.92
CA VAL A 435 -5.66 -4.74 -28.58
C VAL A 435 -6.12 -3.34 -28.17
N ARG A 436 -7.43 -3.11 -28.05
CA ARG A 436 -7.95 -1.76 -27.79
C ARG A 436 -7.50 -1.22 -26.43
N ALA A 437 -7.60 -2.03 -25.37
CA ALA A 437 -7.22 -1.64 -24.03
C ALA A 437 -5.72 -1.30 -23.96
N ILE A 438 -4.87 -2.08 -24.62
CA ILE A 438 -3.42 -1.82 -24.60
C ILE A 438 -3.04 -0.59 -25.43
N THR A 439 -3.67 -0.39 -26.58
CA THR A 439 -3.37 0.77 -27.43
C THR A 439 -3.81 2.07 -26.78
N GLU A 440 -5.01 2.09 -26.17
CA GLU A 440 -5.50 3.24 -25.41
C GLU A 440 -4.56 3.59 -24.25
N ALA A 441 -4.12 2.60 -23.48
CA ALA A 441 -3.19 2.79 -22.37
C ALA A 441 -1.82 3.34 -22.81
N MET A 442 -1.38 3.02 -24.03
CA MET A 442 -0.15 3.52 -24.64
C MET A 442 -0.32 4.86 -25.38
N GLY A 443 -1.51 5.47 -25.36
CA GLY A 443 -1.81 6.71 -26.08
C GLY A 443 -1.87 6.54 -27.61
N ALA A 444 -2.14 5.33 -28.09
CA ALA A 444 -2.24 4.98 -29.50
C ALA A 444 -3.70 4.77 -29.94
N ASN A 445 -3.99 5.01 -31.21
CA ASN A 445 -5.27 4.70 -31.84
C ASN A 445 -5.22 3.33 -32.50
N VAL A 446 -6.34 2.60 -32.50
CA VAL A 446 -6.49 1.31 -33.19
C VAL A 446 -7.66 1.34 -34.16
N ASP A 447 -7.38 0.96 -35.41
CA ASP A 447 -8.35 0.73 -36.47
C ASP A 447 -8.35 -0.73 -36.89
N TRP A 448 -9.55 -1.26 -37.14
CA TRP A 448 -9.75 -2.62 -37.64
C TRP A 448 -10.25 -2.60 -39.07
N ASN A 449 -9.48 -3.20 -39.99
CA ASN A 449 -9.89 -3.44 -41.36
C ASN A 449 -10.34 -4.89 -41.52
N SER A 450 -11.66 -5.09 -41.59
CA SER A 450 -12.28 -6.42 -41.73
C SER A 450 -12.09 -7.05 -43.10
N THR A 451 -11.82 -6.28 -44.16
CA THR A 451 -11.65 -6.80 -45.52
C THR A 451 -10.37 -7.62 -45.64
N ASN A 452 -9.29 -7.13 -45.02
CA ASN A 452 -7.96 -7.75 -45.11
C ASN A 452 -7.51 -8.38 -43.78
N ASN A 453 -8.37 -8.38 -42.77
CA ASN A 453 -8.06 -8.81 -41.40
C ASN A 453 -6.83 -8.11 -40.81
N VAL A 454 -6.71 -6.80 -41.04
CA VAL A 454 -5.56 -5.99 -40.60
C VAL A 454 -5.97 -5.10 -39.44
N ILE A 455 -5.16 -5.13 -38.39
CA ILE A 455 -5.17 -4.19 -37.28
C ILE A 455 -4.14 -3.11 -37.60
N ARG A 456 -4.57 -1.86 -37.64
CA ARG A 456 -3.68 -0.71 -37.77
C ARG A 456 -3.62 0.00 -36.42
N ILE A 457 -2.43 0.11 -35.86
CA ILE A 457 -2.18 0.86 -34.63
C ILE A 457 -1.34 2.08 -34.99
N THR A 458 -1.75 3.26 -34.55
CA THR A 458 -1.06 4.52 -34.86
C THR A 458 -0.81 5.33 -33.59
N ARG A 459 0.40 5.85 -33.45
CA ARG A 459 0.78 6.75 -32.36
C ARG A 459 1.72 7.82 -32.92
N GLU A 460 1.30 9.08 -32.85
CA GLU A 460 2.03 10.19 -33.49
C GLU A 460 2.33 9.91 -34.97
N SER A 461 3.61 9.74 -35.35
CA SER A 461 4.05 9.40 -36.70
C SER A 461 4.32 7.90 -36.91
N GLU A 462 4.23 7.10 -35.84
CA GLU A 462 4.51 5.67 -35.86
C GLU A 462 3.26 4.86 -36.22
N THR A 463 3.41 3.86 -37.09
CA THR A 463 2.34 2.97 -37.55
C THR A 463 2.77 1.52 -37.47
N ILE A 464 1.94 0.68 -36.85
CA ILE A 464 2.10 -0.78 -36.80
C ILE A 464 0.91 -1.41 -37.52
N LEU A 465 1.17 -2.32 -38.47
CA LEU A 465 0.17 -3.12 -39.17
C LEU A 465 0.34 -4.59 -38.81
N LEU A 466 -0.69 -5.16 -38.19
CA LEU A 466 -0.73 -6.55 -37.72
C LEU A 466 -1.86 -7.28 -38.46
N THR A 467 -1.55 -8.38 -39.14
CA THR A 467 -2.57 -9.19 -39.83
C THR A 467 -2.94 -10.39 -38.96
N ILE A 468 -4.25 -10.66 -38.79
CA ILE A 468 -4.71 -11.83 -38.04
C ILE A 468 -4.16 -13.12 -38.65
N GLY A 469 -3.59 -13.99 -37.81
CA GLY A 469 -3.01 -15.26 -38.24
C GLY A 469 -1.66 -15.16 -38.95
N SER A 470 -1.06 -13.96 -39.03
CA SER A 470 0.26 -13.73 -39.63
C SER A 470 1.31 -13.46 -38.55
N THR A 471 2.50 -14.01 -38.73
CA THR A 471 3.70 -13.66 -37.96
C THR A 471 4.41 -12.42 -38.52
N SER A 472 4.09 -12.01 -39.75
CA SER A 472 4.62 -10.79 -40.35
C SER A 472 3.88 -9.56 -39.82
N VAL A 473 4.63 -8.54 -39.44
CA VAL A 473 4.15 -7.24 -38.94
C VAL A 473 4.88 -6.13 -39.64
N SER A 474 4.18 -5.08 -40.08
CA SER A 474 4.81 -3.93 -40.72
C SER A 474 4.90 -2.78 -39.73
N VAL A 475 6.10 -2.27 -39.48
CA VAL A 475 6.37 -1.14 -38.57
C VAL A 475 6.97 -0.01 -39.38
N ASN A 476 6.23 1.11 -39.50
CA ASN A 476 6.62 2.26 -40.31
C ASN A 476 6.97 1.89 -41.77
N GLY A 477 6.28 0.87 -42.32
CA GLY A 477 6.51 0.35 -43.67
C GLY A 477 7.65 -0.67 -43.80
N ASN A 478 8.34 -1.01 -42.71
CA ASN A 478 9.34 -2.08 -42.68
C ASN A 478 8.72 -3.37 -42.14
N ASP A 479 8.86 -4.47 -42.88
CA ASP A 479 8.34 -5.75 -42.44
C ASP A 479 9.30 -6.43 -41.47
N LEU A 480 8.76 -6.81 -40.31
CA LEU A 480 9.41 -7.54 -39.24
C LEU A 480 8.67 -8.86 -39.00
N LEU A 481 9.31 -9.76 -38.25
CA LEU A 481 8.74 -11.05 -37.88
C LEU A 481 8.49 -11.13 -36.38
N MET A 482 7.36 -11.74 -36.04
CA MET A 482 6.98 -12.18 -34.70
C MET A 482 7.07 -13.70 -34.61
N ASP A 483 7.21 -14.22 -33.41
CA ASP A 483 7.13 -15.67 -33.14
C ASP A 483 5.72 -16.14 -32.77
N THR A 484 4.75 -15.24 -32.84
CA THR A 484 3.33 -15.55 -32.67
C THR A 484 2.48 -14.67 -33.59
N THR A 485 1.18 -14.92 -33.61
CA THR A 485 0.23 -14.25 -34.50
C THR A 485 -0.87 -13.54 -33.71
N PRO A 486 -1.34 -12.37 -34.15
CA PRO A 486 -2.59 -11.79 -33.68
C PRO A 486 -3.76 -12.73 -33.95
N VAL A 487 -4.73 -12.80 -33.04
CA VAL A 487 -5.89 -13.70 -33.18
C VAL A 487 -7.19 -13.00 -32.82
N ILE A 488 -8.31 -13.53 -33.31
CA ILE A 488 -9.64 -13.17 -32.82
C ILE A 488 -10.13 -14.32 -31.95
N LYS A 489 -10.45 -14.03 -30.68
CA LYS A 489 -10.98 -14.99 -29.70
C LYS A 489 -12.14 -14.34 -28.95
N ASN A 490 -13.27 -15.02 -28.84
CA ASN A 490 -14.48 -14.51 -28.17
C ASN A 490 -14.89 -13.10 -28.62
N GLN A 491 -14.88 -12.84 -29.93
CA GLN A 491 -15.19 -11.51 -30.51
C GLN A 491 -14.28 -10.37 -30.04
N ARG A 492 -13.07 -10.70 -29.58
CA ARG A 492 -12.02 -9.73 -29.24
C ARG A 492 -10.77 -10.04 -30.03
N THR A 493 -10.12 -8.98 -30.49
CA THR A 493 -8.83 -9.06 -31.17
C THR A 493 -7.73 -9.01 -30.14
N PHE A 494 -6.91 -10.06 -30.12
CA PHE A 494 -5.75 -10.20 -29.26
C PHE A 494 -4.46 -10.02 -30.06
N VAL A 495 -3.53 -9.28 -29.46
CA VAL A 495 -2.20 -9.02 -30.02
C VAL A 495 -1.14 -9.39 -29.00
N PRO A 496 0.06 -9.80 -29.45
CA PRO A 496 1.16 -10.06 -28.54
C PRO A 496 1.72 -8.73 -28.00
N VAL A 497 1.56 -8.52 -26.69
CA VAL A 497 1.83 -7.22 -26.04
C VAL A 497 3.26 -6.74 -26.24
N ARG A 498 4.23 -7.68 -26.26
CA ARG A 498 5.66 -7.38 -26.40
C ARG A 498 5.93 -6.62 -27.70
N TYR A 499 5.41 -7.13 -28.81
CA TYR A 499 5.63 -6.55 -30.12
C TYR A 499 4.95 -5.19 -30.26
N VAL A 500 3.73 -5.05 -29.74
CA VAL A 500 3.05 -3.73 -29.73
C VAL A 500 3.84 -2.71 -28.90
N GLY A 501 4.33 -3.12 -27.72
CA GLY A 501 5.14 -2.28 -26.84
C GLY A 501 6.48 -1.87 -27.45
N GLU A 502 7.31 -2.87 -27.79
CA GLU A 502 8.69 -2.67 -28.25
C GLU A 502 8.76 -1.94 -29.60
N TYR A 503 7.80 -2.14 -30.51
CA TYR A 503 7.76 -1.42 -31.79
C TYR A 503 7.35 0.05 -31.67
N PHE A 504 6.75 0.45 -30.55
CA PHE A 504 6.56 1.84 -30.14
C PHE A 504 7.68 2.32 -29.20
N GLY A 505 8.81 1.61 -29.17
CA GLY A 505 9.98 1.99 -28.37
C GLY A 505 9.79 1.84 -26.86
N ALA A 506 8.78 1.11 -26.38
CA ALA A 506 8.62 0.80 -24.97
C ALA A 506 9.46 -0.42 -24.55
N HIS A 507 9.89 -0.44 -23.31
CA HIS A 507 10.42 -1.65 -22.67
C HIS A 507 9.28 -2.50 -22.12
N VAL A 508 9.23 -3.78 -22.48
CA VAL A 508 8.19 -4.73 -22.02
C VAL A 508 8.83 -5.82 -21.17
N ASN A 509 8.55 -5.80 -19.87
CA ASN A 509 9.06 -6.78 -18.90
C ASN A 509 7.95 -7.70 -18.39
N TRP A 510 8.27 -8.99 -18.19
CA TRP A 510 7.36 -9.96 -17.55
C TRP A 510 7.87 -10.28 -16.16
N GLU A 511 7.02 -10.10 -15.14
CA GLU A 511 7.26 -10.44 -13.74
C GLU A 511 6.48 -11.74 -13.42
N PRO A 512 7.13 -12.92 -13.48
CA PRO A 512 6.43 -14.21 -13.39
C PRO A 512 5.73 -14.41 -12.04
N GLN A 513 6.33 -13.91 -10.96
CA GLN A 513 5.81 -14.05 -9.60
C GLN A 513 4.49 -13.29 -9.40
N LEU A 514 4.33 -12.17 -10.12
CA LEU A 514 3.14 -11.33 -10.06
C LEU A 514 2.16 -11.60 -11.21
N ARG A 515 2.57 -12.46 -12.15
CA ARG A 515 1.90 -12.66 -13.43
C ARG A 515 1.60 -11.31 -14.10
N GLN A 516 2.56 -10.38 -14.06
CA GLN A 516 2.38 -9.01 -14.51
C GLN A 516 3.30 -8.69 -15.70
N VAL A 517 2.78 -8.01 -16.71
CA VAL A 517 3.60 -7.32 -17.73
C VAL A 517 3.69 -5.83 -17.38
N ILE A 518 4.91 -5.31 -17.34
CA ILE A 518 5.21 -3.90 -17.12
C ILE A 518 5.71 -3.30 -18.44
N ILE A 519 5.06 -2.24 -18.89
CA ILE A 519 5.42 -1.49 -20.10
C ILE A 519 5.84 -0.10 -19.67
N SER A 520 7.06 0.30 -19.99
CA SER A 520 7.63 1.59 -19.61
C SER A 520 8.35 2.24 -20.79
N HIS A 521 8.31 3.57 -20.85
CA HIS A 521 9.08 4.36 -21.82
C HIS A 521 10.41 4.83 -21.24
#